data_AF-A0AAW1NK39-F1
#
_entry.id   AF-A0AAW1NK39-F1
#
_cell.length_a   1.000
_cell.length_b   1.000
_cell.length_c   1.000
_cell.angle_alpha   90.00
_cell.angle_beta   90.00
_cell.angle_gamma   90.00
#
_symmetry.space_group_name_H-M   'P 1'
#
loop_
_entity.id
_entity.type
_entity.pdbx_description
1 polymer ?
#
loop_
_entity_poly.entity_id
_entity_poly.type
_entity_poly.pdbx_seq_one_letter_code
_entity_poly.pdbx_strand_id
1 'polypeptide(L)'
;MALQTEYRTERSLSRDLVPPSPSARPGATRLGSVRPDQHAGDWSQRGSLTGKKLGTKGSEVLDKAQAEAYFSDLLSYSLERLGKEPELLRADQDQLRTQAQEVATARYRTFIEVADTLGRLKDETQRMQAHCGSLQSNLPSLSTAADAFVQHASDLASKRAANKQLLRQQGVLMDILEVPQLMDICMRNGNYDDALDLRAFVAKLALIHPHLQVVRQLVRQVEAASADMLAALLARLRGNIQLPDCLRMVGYLRRLPAFPEAELRRNFLACREAWLAEQVADLDDSNAYDYLKRLTDVHRLQLFDVVMQYRAIFAEEPHEAGDASASSEKELGALYSWATHRVSNYLEVVSRHLPRIKEGGGPASIQHIHADAGQIVQETLAGAATAMAQYKEAALTDKPAVGSNAPDAQPASGVNADGPLPT
;
A
#
# COMPACT_ATOMS: atom_id res chain seq x y z
N MET A 1 -33.40 -1.88 -5.17
CA MET A 1 -34.10 -2.41 -6.38
C MET A 1 -33.43 -2.00 -7.71
N ALA A 2 -32.20 -1.46 -7.70
CA ALA A 2 -31.46 -1.08 -8.92
C ALA A 2 -30.26 -2.00 -9.27
N LEU A 3 -29.90 -2.94 -8.38
CA LEU A 3 -28.74 -3.85 -8.57
C LEU A 3 -29.12 -5.21 -9.20
N GLN A 4 -30.41 -5.51 -9.37
CA GLN A 4 -30.87 -6.76 -9.98
C GLN A 4 -31.07 -6.66 -11.50
N THR A 5 -31.12 -5.44 -12.06
CA THR A 5 -31.34 -5.20 -13.48
C THR A 5 -30.07 -5.35 -14.32
N GLU A 6 -28.88 -5.09 -13.77
CA GLU A 6 -27.62 -5.23 -14.50
C GLU A 6 -27.12 -6.70 -14.58
N TYR A 7 -27.51 -7.55 -13.62
CA TYR A 7 -27.08 -8.94 -13.59
C TYR A 7 -27.76 -9.83 -14.66
N ARG A 8 -28.87 -9.35 -15.24
CA ARG A 8 -29.66 -10.12 -16.22
C ARG A 8 -29.18 -9.92 -17.66
N THR A 9 -28.51 -8.81 -17.96
CA THR A 9 -27.97 -8.48 -19.29
C THR A 9 -26.60 -9.12 -19.57
N GLU A 10 -25.83 -9.52 -18.55
CA GLU A 10 -24.52 -10.17 -18.76
C GLU A 10 -24.63 -11.67 -19.09
N ARG A 11 -25.76 -12.32 -18.78
CA ARG A 11 -25.94 -13.77 -18.97
C ARG A 11 -26.27 -14.18 -20.41
N SER A 12 -26.67 -13.24 -21.27
CA SER A 12 -27.01 -13.53 -22.68
C SER A 12 -25.83 -13.43 -23.65
N LEU A 13 -24.70 -12.86 -23.22
CA LEU A 13 -23.50 -12.68 -24.07
C LEU A 13 -22.37 -13.69 -23.78
N SER A 14 -22.53 -14.53 -22.77
CA SER A 14 -21.46 -15.42 -22.27
C SER A 14 -21.51 -16.86 -22.81
N ARG A 15 -22.30 -17.16 -23.86
CA ARG A 15 -22.54 -18.56 -24.28
C ARG A 15 -21.77 -19.04 -25.52
N ASP A 16 -21.11 -18.16 -26.27
CA ASP A 16 -20.37 -18.56 -27.47
C ASP A 16 -18.94 -18.01 -27.44
N LEU A 17 -18.00 -18.74 -26.84
CA LEU A 17 -16.56 -18.68 -27.17
C LEU A 17 -15.83 -19.81 -26.43
N VAL A 18 -15.78 -20.97 -27.10
CA VAL A 18 -14.90 -22.10 -26.75
C VAL A 18 -13.46 -21.73 -27.11
N PRO A 19 -12.45 -21.94 -26.24
CA PRO A 19 -11.05 -21.75 -26.61
C PRO A 19 -10.45 -23.04 -27.18
N PRO A 20 -9.63 -23.02 -28.24
CA PRO A 20 -8.81 -24.18 -28.57
C PRO A 20 -7.45 -24.12 -27.86
N SER A 21 -7.08 -25.25 -27.26
CA SER A 21 -5.76 -25.55 -26.69
C SER A 21 -4.74 -25.97 -27.76
N PRO A 22 -3.43 -26.01 -27.44
CA PRO A 22 -2.34 -25.98 -28.42
C PRO A 22 -1.71 -27.36 -28.68
N SER A 23 -1.53 -27.73 -29.95
CA SER A 23 -0.35 -28.48 -30.47
C SER A 23 -0.62 -29.01 -31.88
N ALA A 24 0.25 -28.65 -32.85
CA ALA A 24 0.82 -29.53 -33.89
C ALA A 24 1.32 -28.69 -35.08
N ARG A 25 2.65 -28.58 -35.21
CA ARG A 25 3.35 -28.43 -36.51
C ARG A 25 3.28 -29.81 -37.23
N PRO A 26 3.22 -29.92 -38.57
CA PRO A 26 4.34 -29.52 -39.44
C PRO A 26 3.98 -29.04 -40.86
N GLY A 27 4.96 -28.48 -41.58
CA GLY A 27 4.89 -28.31 -43.04
C GLY A 27 5.43 -26.97 -43.54
N ALA A 28 6.74 -26.90 -43.74
CA ALA A 28 7.39 -25.78 -44.42
C ALA A 28 7.02 -25.76 -45.92
N THR A 29 6.56 -24.63 -46.42
CA THR A 29 6.68 -24.32 -47.85
C THR A 29 7.05 -22.85 -48.00
N ARG A 30 8.23 -22.63 -48.58
CA ARG A 30 8.81 -21.32 -48.90
C ARG A 30 7.92 -20.62 -49.93
N LEU A 31 7.56 -19.38 -49.67
CA LEU A 31 7.24 -18.38 -50.69
C LEU A 31 7.99 -17.09 -50.35
N GLY A 32 8.65 -16.55 -51.37
CA GLY A 32 9.77 -15.62 -51.27
C GLY A 32 9.46 -14.29 -50.60
N SER A 33 10.45 -13.80 -49.87
CA SER A 33 10.55 -12.42 -49.41
C SER A 33 10.74 -11.52 -50.64
N VAL A 34 9.78 -10.65 -50.92
CA VAL A 34 9.99 -9.46 -51.75
C VAL A 34 10.17 -8.28 -50.80
N ARG A 35 11.36 -7.69 -50.82
CA ARG A 35 11.71 -6.44 -50.15
C ARG A 35 10.81 -5.30 -50.70
N PRO A 36 10.30 -4.39 -49.85
CA PRO A 36 9.72 -3.15 -50.36
C PRO A 36 10.86 -2.21 -50.74
N ASP A 37 11.10 -2.09 -52.05
CA ASP A 37 12.01 -1.09 -52.60
C ASP A 37 11.46 0.32 -52.41
N GLN A 38 12.40 1.19 -52.10
CA GLN A 38 12.27 2.62 -51.93
C GLN A 38 11.85 3.26 -53.26
N HIS A 39 10.58 3.64 -53.38
CA HIS A 39 10.14 4.70 -54.29
C HIS A 39 9.06 5.53 -53.60
N ALA A 40 9.49 6.39 -52.68
CA ALA A 40 8.76 7.59 -52.32
C ALA A 40 8.81 8.56 -53.54
N GLY A 41 8.05 8.23 -54.57
CA GLY A 41 7.85 9.07 -55.75
C GLY A 41 6.67 10.01 -55.51
N ASP A 42 6.99 11.22 -55.07
CA ASP A 42 6.34 12.49 -55.42
C ASP A 42 4.95 12.40 -56.11
N TRP A 43 3.88 12.26 -55.32
CA TRP A 43 2.49 12.37 -55.80
C TRP A 43 1.95 13.81 -55.75
N SER A 44 2.80 14.82 -55.49
CA SER A 44 2.35 16.21 -55.30
C SER A 44 2.16 16.98 -56.61
N GLN A 45 2.63 16.48 -57.77
CA GLN A 45 2.58 17.22 -59.04
C GLN A 45 1.53 16.79 -60.08
N ARG A 46 0.55 15.95 -59.74
CA ARG A 46 -0.55 15.56 -60.67
C ARG A 46 -1.91 16.16 -60.33
N GLY A 47 -1.92 17.40 -59.85
CA GLY A 47 -3.12 18.18 -59.57
C GLY A 47 -3.25 19.42 -60.45
N SER A 48 -3.14 19.30 -61.77
CA SER A 48 -3.57 20.35 -62.68
C SER A 48 -3.91 19.78 -64.05
N LEU A 49 -5.15 19.32 -64.19
CA LEU A 49 -5.79 19.16 -65.49
C LEU A 49 -6.48 20.49 -65.86
N THR A 50 -5.72 21.60 -65.86
CA THR A 50 -6.12 22.76 -66.66
C THR A 50 -6.06 22.34 -68.11
N GLY A 51 -7.19 22.46 -68.82
CA GLY A 51 -7.39 22.07 -70.20
C GLY A 51 -6.22 22.45 -71.11
N LYS A 52 -5.27 21.53 -71.28
CA LYS A 52 -4.34 21.54 -72.40
C LYS A 52 -5.17 21.16 -73.61
N LYS A 53 -5.25 22.07 -74.59
CA LYS A 53 -5.73 21.83 -75.96
C LYS A 53 -4.97 20.62 -76.55
N LEU A 54 -5.41 19.40 -76.23
CA LEU A 54 -5.08 18.19 -76.98
C LEU A 54 -6.06 18.15 -78.14
N GLY A 55 -5.65 18.67 -79.28
CA GLY A 55 -6.45 18.58 -80.50
C GLY A 55 -5.84 19.33 -81.68
N THR A 56 -5.16 20.45 -81.46
CA THR A 56 -4.71 21.29 -82.59
C THR A 56 -3.39 20.85 -83.20
N LYS A 57 -2.37 20.46 -82.40
CA LYS A 57 -1.05 20.12 -82.97
C LYS A 57 -1.01 18.85 -83.84
N GLY A 58 -1.82 17.84 -83.54
CA GLY A 58 -1.92 16.63 -84.36
C GLY A 58 -2.73 16.86 -85.64
N SER A 59 -3.80 17.66 -85.53
CA SER A 59 -4.62 18.06 -86.67
C SER A 59 -3.85 18.93 -87.66
N GLU A 60 -3.06 19.90 -87.18
CA GLU A 60 -2.27 20.82 -88.03
C GLU A 60 -1.16 20.11 -88.84
N VAL A 61 -0.62 18.99 -88.33
CA VAL A 61 0.45 18.23 -89.02
C VAL A 61 -0.14 17.33 -90.11
N LEU A 62 -1.31 16.73 -89.85
CA LEU A 62 -2.06 15.95 -90.85
C LEU A 62 -2.56 16.84 -91.99
N ASP A 63 -3.02 18.05 -91.68
CA ASP A 63 -3.55 19.02 -92.65
C ASP A 63 -2.46 19.49 -93.64
N LYS A 64 -1.21 19.69 -93.18
CA LYS A 64 -0.08 20.10 -94.03
C LYS A 64 0.39 19.01 -95.00
N ALA A 65 0.53 17.77 -94.51
CA ALA A 65 0.95 16.65 -95.35
C ALA A 65 -0.10 16.31 -96.42
N GLN A 66 -1.38 16.43 -96.08
CA GLN A 66 -2.49 16.24 -97.02
C GLN A 66 -2.59 17.40 -98.01
N ALA A 67 -2.32 18.64 -97.58
CA ALA A 67 -2.24 19.79 -98.46
C ALA A 67 -1.09 19.68 -99.47
N GLU A 68 0.11 19.25 -99.07
CA GLU A 68 1.27 19.09 -99.96
C GLU A 68 1.03 18.02 -101.04
N ALA A 69 0.41 16.89 -100.69
CA ALA A 69 0.00 15.87 -101.66
C ALA A 69 -1.05 16.40 -102.65
N TYR A 70 -2.02 17.16 -102.14
CA TYR A 70 -3.05 17.78 -102.98
C TYR A 70 -2.46 18.85 -103.93
N PHE A 71 -1.48 19.65 -103.48
CA PHE A 71 -0.77 20.60 -104.33
C PHE A 71 0.06 19.92 -105.43
N SER A 72 0.65 18.76 -105.17
CA SER A 72 1.33 17.94 -106.18
C SER A 72 0.36 17.46 -107.27
N ASP A 73 -0.83 17.03 -106.87
CA ASP A 73 -1.87 16.57 -107.80
C ASP A 73 -2.43 17.74 -108.63
N LEU A 74 -2.57 18.92 -108.03
CA LEU A 74 -3.01 20.16 -108.68
C LEU A 74 -2.11 20.59 -109.85
N LEU A 75 -0.79 20.46 -109.66
CA LEU A 75 0.22 20.79 -110.67
C LEU A 75 0.27 19.77 -111.82
N SER A 76 -0.32 18.60 -111.64
CA SER A 76 -0.39 17.53 -112.66
C SER A 76 -1.63 17.63 -113.57
N TYR A 77 -2.55 18.55 -113.27
CA TYR A 77 -3.81 18.70 -114.01
C TYR A 77 -3.69 19.64 -115.21
N SER A 78 -4.46 19.35 -116.26
CA SER A 78 -4.57 20.22 -117.45
C SER A 78 -5.29 21.53 -117.10
N LEU A 79 -4.95 22.62 -117.81
CA LEU A 79 -5.49 23.98 -117.55
C LEU A 79 -7.03 24.02 -117.52
N GLU A 80 -7.67 23.15 -118.31
CA GLU A 80 -9.13 23.01 -118.41
C GLU A 80 -9.76 22.30 -117.19
N ARG A 81 -9.00 21.42 -116.52
CA ARG A 81 -9.40 20.74 -115.28
C ARG A 81 -9.13 21.61 -114.06
N LEU A 82 -8.03 22.34 -114.04
CA LEU A 82 -7.68 23.31 -112.99
C LEU A 82 -8.70 24.46 -112.92
N GLY A 83 -9.23 24.90 -114.07
CA GLY A 83 -10.30 25.91 -114.13
C GLY A 83 -11.64 25.43 -113.53
N LYS A 84 -11.92 24.12 -113.54
CA LYS A 84 -13.14 23.50 -112.98
C LYS A 84 -12.97 22.96 -111.57
N GLU A 85 -11.74 22.83 -111.11
CA GLU A 85 -11.39 22.36 -109.78
C GLU A 85 -11.92 23.19 -108.61
N PRO A 86 -11.92 24.54 -108.64
CA PRO A 86 -12.55 25.30 -107.55
C PRO A 86 -14.06 25.07 -107.48
N GLU A 87 -14.72 24.78 -108.61
CA GLU A 87 -16.14 24.41 -108.63
C GLU A 87 -16.35 22.99 -108.10
N LEU A 88 -15.47 22.04 -108.43
CA LEU A 88 -15.49 20.68 -107.89
C LEU A 88 -15.23 20.65 -106.38
N LEU A 89 -14.22 21.38 -105.89
CA LEU A 89 -13.95 21.51 -104.46
C LEU A 89 -15.11 22.17 -103.73
N ARG A 90 -15.74 23.18 -104.34
CA ARG A 90 -16.93 23.82 -103.76
C ARG A 90 -18.12 22.86 -103.73
N ALA A 91 -18.32 22.07 -104.78
CA ALA A 91 -19.34 21.03 -104.82
C ALA A 91 -19.08 19.93 -103.77
N ASP A 92 -17.83 19.47 -103.62
CA ASP A 92 -17.44 18.49 -102.59
C ASP A 92 -17.57 19.07 -101.18
N GLN A 93 -17.19 20.34 -100.97
CA GLN A 93 -17.38 21.02 -99.70
C GLN A 93 -18.85 21.15 -99.34
N ASP A 94 -19.70 21.54 -100.30
CA ASP A 94 -21.14 21.66 -100.11
C ASP A 94 -21.77 20.28 -99.91
N GLN A 95 -21.27 19.23 -100.58
CA GLN A 95 -21.67 17.84 -100.35
C GLN A 95 -21.28 17.36 -98.95
N LEU A 96 -20.05 17.61 -98.49
CA LEU A 96 -19.60 17.27 -97.13
C LEU A 96 -20.37 18.05 -96.07
N ARG A 97 -20.69 19.32 -96.34
CA ARG A 97 -21.56 20.12 -95.46
C ARG A 97 -22.95 19.53 -95.38
N THR A 98 -23.51 19.13 -96.52
CA THR A 98 -24.84 18.52 -96.58
C THR A 98 -24.84 17.16 -95.88
N GLN A 99 -23.83 16.32 -96.10
CA GLN A 99 -23.66 15.05 -95.39
C GLN A 99 -23.47 15.23 -93.87
N ALA A 100 -22.66 16.22 -93.45
CA ALA A 100 -22.49 16.54 -92.03
C ALA A 100 -23.79 17.08 -91.42
N GLN A 101 -24.54 17.90 -92.16
CA GLN A 101 -25.86 18.39 -91.75
C GLN A 101 -26.88 17.26 -91.70
N GLU A 102 -26.90 16.34 -92.66
CA GLU A 102 -27.76 15.15 -92.67
C GLU A 102 -27.43 14.24 -91.50
N VAL A 103 -26.15 13.99 -91.21
CA VAL A 103 -25.76 13.19 -90.04
C VAL A 103 -26.11 13.91 -88.74
N ALA A 104 -25.86 15.22 -88.67
CA ALA A 104 -26.22 16.03 -87.50
C ALA A 104 -27.73 16.07 -87.29
N THR A 105 -28.55 16.22 -88.34
CA THR A 105 -30.02 16.31 -88.27
C THR A 105 -30.70 14.94 -88.17
N ALA A 106 -30.18 13.90 -88.81
CA ALA A 106 -30.71 12.55 -88.69
C ALA A 106 -30.42 11.94 -87.32
N ARG A 107 -29.30 12.32 -86.69
CA ARG A 107 -28.84 11.76 -85.42
C ARG A 107 -28.75 12.76 -84.26
N TYR A 108 -29.32 13.96 -84.38
CA TYR A 108 -29.23 15.01 -83.34
C TYR A 108 -29.67 14.51 -81.97
N ARG A 109 -30.71 13.66 -81.92
CA ARG A 109 -31.22 13.08 -80.67
C ARG A 109 -30.17 12.23 -79.95
N THR A 110 -29.40 11.43 -80.69
CA THR A 110 -28.31 10.63 -80.09
C THR A 110 -27.17 11.51 -79.59
N PHE A 111 -26.88 12.64 -80.26
CA PHE A 111 -25.88 13.59 -79.77
C PHE A 111 -26.34 14.29 -78.49
N ILE A 112 -27.62 14.65 -78.38
CA ILE A 112 -28.19 15.22 -77.15
C ILE A 112 -28.18 14.19 -76.02
N GLU A 113 -28.60 12.94 -76.29
CA GLU A 113 -28.56 11.85 -75.31
C GLU A 113 -27.12 11.55 -74.83
N VAL A 114 -26.13 11.60 -75.73
CA VAL A 114 -24.71 11.46 -75.39
C VAL A 114 -24.21 12.66 -74.57
N ALA A 115 -24.60 13.88 -74.90
CA ALA A 115 -24.23 15.07 -74.13
C ALA A 115 -24.86 15.05 -72.72
N ASP A 116 -26.12 14.63 -72.60
CA ASP A 116 -26.84 14.50 -71.32
C ASP A 116 -26.23 13.40 -70.46
N THR A 117 -25.92 12.23 -71.04
CA THR A 117 -25.27 11.13 -70.33
C THR A 117 -23.85 11.50 -69.91
N LEU A 118 -23.10 12.25 -70.73
CA LEU A 118 -21.79 12.77 -70.36
C LEU A 118 -21.89 13.82 -69.24
N GLY A 119 -22.91 14.68 -69.26
CA GLY A 119 -23.22 15.63 -68.19
C GLY A 119 -23.51 14.92 -66.88
N ARG A 120 -24.41 13.93 -66.90
CA ARG A 120 -24.72 13.09 -65.72
C ARG A 120 -23.49 12.35 -65.21
N LEU A 121 -22.68 11.77 -66.10
CA LEU A 121 -21.45 11.07 -65.73
C LEU A 121 -20.45 12.01 -65.06
N LYS A 122 -20.31 13.24 -65.57
CA LYS A 122 -19.46 14.27 -64.95
C LYS A 122 -19.95 14.62 -63.55
N ASP A 123 -21.25 14.85 -63.38
CA ASP A 123 -21.84 15.18 -62.08
C ASP A 123 -21.67 14.03 -61.08
N GLU A 124 -21.93 12.77 -61.50
CA GLU A 124 -21.71 11.59 -60.65
C GLU A 124 -20.23 11.42 -60.27
N THR A 125 -19.32 11.67 -61.21
CA THR A 125 -17.88 11.59 -60.94
C THR A 125 -17.46 12.67 -59.93
N GLN A 126 -18.02 13.89 -60.02
CA GLN A 126 -17.78 14.95 -59.05
C GLN A 126 -18.35 14.61 -57.67
N ARG A 127 -19.56 14.02 -57.61
CA ARG A 127 -20.13 13.55 -56.33
C ARG A 127 -19.29 12.44 -55.72
N MET A 128 -18.84 11.48 -56.52
CA MET A 128 -17.95 10.40 -56.06
C MET A 128 -16.63 10.97 -55.53
N GLN A 129 -16.07 11.97 -56.21
CA GLN A 129 -14.86 12.66 -55.74
C GLN A 129 -15.10 13.40 -54.42
N ALA A 130 -16.23 14.08 -54.25
CA ALA A 130 -16.60 14.73 -53.00
C ALA A 130 -16.80 13.72 -51.85
N HIS A 131 -17.45 12.58 -52.13
CA HIS A 131 -17.67 11.52 -51.15
C HIS A 131 -16.35 10.86 -50.72
N CYS A 132 -15.45 10.62 -51.69
CA CYS A 132 -14.12 10.09 -51.42
C CYS A 132 -13.26 11.09 -50.61
N GLY A 133 -13.36 12.39 -50.92
CA GLY A 133 -12.73 13.45 -50.13
C GLY A 133 -13.26 13.55 -48.70
N SER A 134 -14.57 13.43 -48.51
CA SER A 134 -15.19 13.37 -47.18
C SER A 134 -14.71 12.15 -46.40
N LEU A 135 -14.71 10.95 -47.01
CA LEU A 135 -14.19 9.73 -46.41
C LEU A 135 -12.71 9.88 -46.00
N GLN A 136 -11.90 10.46 -46.88
CA GLN A 136 -10.48 10.72 -46.63
C GLN A 136 -10.26 11.69 -45.46
N SER A 137 -11.14 12.67 -45.27
CA SER A 137 -11.09 13.59 -44.13
C SER A 137 -11.57 12.96 -42.82
N ASN A 138 -12.51 12.02 -42.88
CA ASN A 138 -13.09 11.38 -41.68
C ASN A 138 -12.25 10.19 -41.18
N LEU A 139 -11.56 9.46 -42.07
CA LEU A 139 -10.70 8.33 -41.71
C LEU A 139 -9.67 8.63 -40.60
N PRO A 140 -8.93 9.77 -40.63
CA PRO A 140 -8.03 10.14 -39.56
C PRO A 140 -8.75 10.32 -38.22
N SER A 141 -9.90 11.00 -38.21
CA SER A 141 -10.69 11.23 -37.00
C SER A 141 -11.16 9.90 -36.39
N LEU A 142 -11.61 8.96 -37.22
CA LEU A 142 -12.00 7.62 -36.82
C LEU A 142 -10.80 6.82 -36.28
N SER A 143 -9.63 6.92 -36.91
CA SER A 143 -8.41 6.29 -36.42
C SER A 143 -8.05 6.82 -35.03
N THR A 144 -8.01 8.14 -34.84
CA THR A 144 -7.73 8.73 -33.52
C THR A 144 -8.77 8.34 -32.47
N ALA A 145 -10.04 8.27 -32.84
CA ALA A 145 -11.10 7.84 -31.94
C ALA A 145 -10.98 6.35 -31.58
N ALA A 146 -10.60 5.50 -32.54
CA ALA A 146 -10.34 4.09 -32.32
C ALA A 146 -9.11 3.88 -31.42
N ASP A 147 -8.04 4.64 -31.62
CA ASP A 147 -6.83 4.59 -30.79
C ASP A 147 -7.14 5.03 -29.35
N ALA A 148 -7.89 6.13 -29.18
CA ALA A 148 -8.35 6.59 -27.87
C ALA A 148 -9.28 5.56 -27.20
N PHE A 149 -10.17 4.92 -27.96
CA PHE A 149 -11.03 3.85 -27.45
C PHE A 149 -10.21 2.64 -26.99
N VAL A 150 -9.19 2.22 -27.75
CA VAL A 150 -8.31 1.12 -27.37
C VAL A 150 -7.55 1.44 -26.08
N GLN A 151 -7.02 2.66 -25.95
CA GLN A 151 -6.36 3.10 -24.72
C GLN A 151 -7.33 3.06 -23.53
N HIS A 152 -8.51 3.66 -23.65
CA HIS A 152 -9.53 3.64 -22.61
C HIS A 152 -10.03 2.24 -22.26
N ALA A 153 -10.20 1.37 -23.26
CA ALA A 153 -10.58 -0.01 -23.05
C ALA A 153 -9.48 -0.78 -22.30
N SER A 154 -8.21 -0.51 -22.58
CA SER A 154 -7.08 -1.12 -21.86
C SER A 154 -7.01 -0.66 -20.39
N ASP A 155 -7.23 0.63 -20.13
CA ASP A 155 -7.29 1.18 -18.77
C ASP A 155 -8.49 0.64 -17.99
N LEU A 156 -9.64 0.49 -18.64
CA LEU A 156 -10.83 -0.10 -18.03
C LEU A 156 -10.60 -1.59 -17.75
N ALA A 157 -9.93 -2.32 -18.64
CA ALA A 157 -9.60 -3.72 -18.45
C ALA A 157 -8.61 -3.91 -17.27
N SER A 158 -7.60 -3.05 -17.14
CA SER A 158 -6.65 -3.11 -16.02
C SER A 158 -7.34 -2.79 -14.68
N LYS A 159 -8.19 -1.77 -14.63
CA LYS A 159 -9.03 -1.46 -13.45
C LYS A 159 -9.99 -2.59 -13.10
N ARG A 160 -10.64 -3.21 -14.09
CA ARG A 160 -11.50 -4.39 -13.87
C ARG A 160 -10.71 -5.59 -13.36
N ALA A 161 -9.49 -5.81 -13.86
CA ALA A 161 -8.63 -6.88 -13.38
C ALA A 161 -8.23 -6.66 -11.92
N ALA A 162 -7.83 -5.44 -11.55
CA ALA A 162 -7.53 -5.08 -10.16
C ALA A 162 -8.76 -5.24 -9.25
N ASN A 163 -9.94 -4.78 -9.68
CA ASN A 163 -11.18 -4.93 -8.91
C ASN A 163 -11.60 -6.39 -8.74
N LYS A 164 -11.45 -7.23 -9.78
CA LYS A 164 -11.70 -8.67 -9.68
C LYS A 164 -10.73 -9.34 -8.71
N GLN A 165 -9.47 -8.91 -8.69
CA GLN A 165 -8.48 -9.42 -7.74
C GLN A 165 -8.84 -9.02 -6.31
N LEU A 166 -9.23 -7.77 -6.08
CA LEU A 166 -9.70 -7.30 -4.78
C LEU A 166 -10.94 -8.09 -4.31
N LEU A 167 -11.91 -8.32 -5.20
CA LEU A 167 -13.11 -9.11 -4.90
C LEU A 167 -12.75 -10.56 -4.51
N ARG A 168 -11.78 -11.17 -5.18
CA ARG A 168 -11.31 -12.53 -4.82
C ARG A 168 -10.63 -12.56 -3.45
N GLN A 169 -9.90 -11.51 -3.10
CA GLN A 169 -9.18 -11.39 -1.83
C GLN A 169 -9.99 -10.68 -0.74
N GLN A 170 -11.27 -10.40 -0.98
CA GLN A 170 -12.11 -9.62 -0.07
C GLN A 170 -12.18 -10.23 1.33
N GLY A 171 -12.29 -11.56 1.44
CA GLY A 171 -12.34 -12.23 2.75
C GLY A 171 -11.12 -11.92 3.60
N VAL A 172 -9.92 -12.14 3.06
CA VAL A 172 -8.66 -11.86 3.75
C VAL A 172 -8.52 -10.38 4.12
N LEU A 173 -8.98 -9.48 3.23
CA LEU A 173 -8.95 -8.06 3.54
C LEU A 173 -9.89 -7.70 4.69
N MET A 174 -11.08 -8.30 4.73
CA MET A 174 -12.02 -8.13 5.84
C MET A 174 -11.43 -8.67 7.13
N ASP A 175 -10.83 -9.86 7.12
CA ASP A 175 -10.19 -10.44 8.31
C ASP A 175 -9.12 -9.51 8.89
N ILE A 176 -8.31 -8.86 8.04
CA ILE A 176 -7.29 -7.88 8.48
C ILE A 176 -7.96 -6.62 9.07
N LEU A 177 -9.06 -6.17 8.49
CA LEU A 177 -9.80 -4.99 8.97
C LEU A 177 -10.59 -5.26 10.26
N GLU A 178 -10.90 -6.53 10.55
CA GLU A 178 -11.60 -6.96 11.76
C GLU A 178 -10.66 -7.14 12.98
N VAL A 179 -9.33 -7.14 12.77
CA VAL A 179 -8.33 -7.30 13.84
C VAL A 179 -8.56 -6.38 15.07
N PRO A 180 -8.86 -5.07 14.93
CA PRO A 180 -9.08 -4.21 16.10
C PRO A 180 -10.33 -4.62 16.88
N GLN A 181 -11.39 -5.04 16.19
CA GLN A 181 -12.62 -5.53 16.82
C GLN A 181 -12.37 -6.84 17.54
N LEU A 182 -11.58 -7.73 16.93
CA LEU A 182 -11.16 -8.98 17.55
C LEU A 182 -10.31 -8.73 18.80
N MET A 183 -9.39 -7.77 18.73
CA MET A 183 -8.58 -7.35 19.88
C MET A 183 -9.46 -6.84 21.04
N ASP A 184 -10.46 -6.00 20.75
CA ASP A 184 -11.43 -5.53 21.75
C ASP A 184 -12.20 -6.69 22.40
N ILE A 185 -12.57 -7.71 21.63
CA ILE A 185 -13.26 -8.91 22.13
C ILE A 185 -12.33 -9.73 23.03
N CYS A 186 -11.09 -9.97 22.59
CA CYS A 186 -10.06 -10.67 23.38
C CYS A 186 -9.83 -9.98 24.73
N MET A 187 -9.75 -8.64 24.73
CA MET A 187 -9.60 -7.85 25.94
C MET A 187 -10.79 -7.98 26.90
N ARG A 188 -12.03 -7.93 26.39
CA ARG A 188 -13.24 -8.10 27.21
C ARG A 188 -13.36 -9.50 27.81
N ASN A 189 -12.90 -10.51 27.07
CA ASN A 189 -12.90 -11.90 27.53
C ASN A 189 -11.76 -12.21 28.51
N GLY A 190 -10.80 -11.29 28.70
CA GLY A 190 -9.63 -11.48 29.56
C GLY A 190 -8.49 -12.27 28.93
N ASN A 191 -8.55 -12.54 27.62
CA ASN A 191 -7.52 -13.23 26.84
C ASN A 191 -6.51 -12.21 26.30
N TYR A 192 -5.60 -11.74 27.17
CA TYR A 192 -4.62 -10.72 26.80
C TYR A 192 -3.49 -11.25 25.91
N ASP A 193 -3.18 -12.55 25.97
CA ASP A 193 -2.17 -13.18 25.12
C ASP A 193 -2.51 -13.03 23.63
N ASP A 194 -3.74 -13.38 23.25
CA ASP A 194 -4.22 -13.27 21.87
C ASP A 194 -4.22 -11.80 21.41
N ALA A 195 -4.63 -10.87 22.28
CA ALA A 195 -4.61 -9.43 21.99
C ALA A 195 -3.18 -8.89 21.74
N LEU A 196 -2.20 -9.36 22.51
CA LEU A 196 -0.79 -9.00 22.30
C LEU A 196 -0.23 -9.56 20.99
N ASP A 197 -0.65 -10.77 20.60
CA ASP A 197 -0.24 -11.38 19.34
C ASP A 197 -0.85 -10.66 18.14
N LEU A 198 -2.13 -10.24 18.23
CA LEU A 198 -2.78 -9.41 17.22
C LEU A 198 -2.07 -8.05 17.07
N ARG A 199 -1.67 -7.43 18.18
CA ARG A 199 -0.86 -6.19 18.14
C ARG A 199 0.46 -6.42 17.43
N ALA A 200 1.18 -7.49 17.77
CA ALA A 200 2.45 -7.82 17.13
C ALA A 200 2.29 -8.10 15.62
N PHE A 201 1.18 -8.73 15.22
CA PHE A 201 0.83 -8.94 13.82
C PHE A 201 0.66 -7.61 13.07
N VAL A 202 -0.11 -6.67 13.61
CA VAL A 202 -0.34 -5.36 12.98
C VAL A 202 0.94 -4.52 12.94
N ALA A 203 1.78 -4.60 13.97
CA ALA A 203 3.10 -3.97 13.97
C ALA A 203 4.01 -4.52 12.86
N LYS A 204 4.02 -5.84 12.64
CA LYS A 204 4.73 -6.47 11.51
C LYS A 204 4.15 -6.01 10.16
N LEU A 205 2.82 -5.93 10.04
CA LEU A 205 2.17 -5.46 8.81
C LEU A 205 2.57 -4.01 8.47
N ALA A 206 2.72 -3.16 9.49
CA ALA A 206 3.18 -1.78 9.32
C ALA A 206 4.60 -1.68 8.78
N LEU A 207 5.49 -2.59 9.21
CA LEU A 207 6.87 -2.67 8.72
C LEU A 207 6.93 -3.09 7.24
N ILE A 208 6.07 -4.04 6.84
CA ILE A 208 6.05 -4.57 5.46
C ILE A 208 5.40 -3.56 4.50
N HIS A 209 4.33 -2.88 4.92
CA HIS A 209 3.53 -1.99 4.06
C HIS A 209 3.35 -0.58 4.65
N PRO A 210 4.43 0.20 4.84
CA PRO A 210 4.37 1.49 5.53
C PRO A 210 3.65 2.58 4.73
N HIS A 211 3.53 2.44 3.41
CA HIS A 211 2.96 3.43 2.51
C HIS A 211 1.42 3.42 2.49
N LEU A 212 0.79 2.31 2.86
CA LEU A 212 -0.66 2.14 2.81
C LEU A 212 -1.37 2.90 3.94
N GLN A 213 -2.28 3.80 3.60
CA GLN A 213 -3.07 4.57 4.57
C GLN A 213 -3.91 3.67 5.48
N VAL A 214 -4.47 2.59 4.93
CA VAL A 214 -5.31 1.64 5.68
C VAL A 214 -4.51 0.98 6.79
N VAL A 215 -3.26 0.58 6.53
CA VAL A 215 -2.38 -0.03 7.54
C VAL A 215 -2.01 0.98 8.62
N ARG A 216 -1.73 2.23 8.28
CA ARG A 216 -1.50 3.29 9.28
C ARG A 216 -2.71 3.51 10.18
N GLN A 217 -3.92 3.50 9.61
CA GLN A 217 -5.15 3.62 10.38
C GLN A 217 -5.37 2.42 11.30
N LEU A 218 -5.07 1.21 10.81
CA LEU A 218 -5.15 -0.03 11.59
C LEU A 218 -4.20 0.01 12.79
N VAL A 219 -2.95 0.42 12.58
CA VAL A 219 -1.97 0.60 13.67
C VAL A 219 -2.49 1.58 14.70
N ARG A 220 -3.04 2.73 14.27
CA ARG A 220 -3.60 3.72 15.20
C ARG A 220 -4.74 3.16 16.05
N GLN A 221 -5.62 2.35 15.46
CA GLN A 221 -6.72 1.72 16.20
C GLN A 221 -6.21 0.69 17.20
N VAL A 222 -5.25 -0.14 16.80
CA VAL A 222 -4.62 -1.15 17.67
C VAL A 222 -3.83 -0.50 18.81
N GLU A 223 -3.12 0.60 18.57
CA GLU A 223 -2.42 1.34 19.63
C GLU A 223 -3.41 2.01 20.60
N ALA A 224 -4.56 2.49 20.13
CA ALA A 224 -5.63 2.98 21.01
C ALA A 224 -6.18 1.84 21.90
N ALA A 225 -6.51 0.69 21.32
CA ALA A 225 -6.94 -0.49 22.07
C ALA A 225 -5.84 -0.98 23.05
N SER A 226 -4.56 -0.87 22.66
CA SER A 226 -3.42 -1.20 23.52
C SER A 226 -3.32 -0.28 24.74
N ALA A 227 -3.62 1.01 24.58
CA ALA A 227 -3.66 1.97 25.68
C ALA A 227 -4.82 1.66 26.65
N ASP A 228 -5.99 1.28 26.12
CA ASP A 228 -7.12 0.82 26.93
C ASP A 228 -6.79 -0.48 27.69
N MET A 229 -6.07 -1.39 27.04
CA MET A 229 -5.58 -2.62 27.66
C MET A 229 -4.63 -2.33 28.81
N LEU A 230 -3.69 -1.40 28.63
CA LEU A 230 -2.78 -0.95 29.68
C LEU A 230 -3.56 -0.38 30.87
N ALA A 231 -4.54 0.50 30.62
CA ALA A 231 -5.37 1.07 31.68
C ALA A 231 -6.14 -0.03 32.45
N ALA A 232 -6.70 -1.01 31.73
CA ALA A 232 -7.39 -2.15 32.34
C ALA A 232 -6.45 -3.03 33.19
N LEU A 233 -5.23 -3.32 32.70
CA LEU A 233 -4.24 -4.10 33.44
C LEU A 233 -3.77 -3.37 34.72
N LEU A 234 -3.54 -2.05 34.65
CA LEU A 234 -3.19 -1.25 35.82
C LEU A 234 -4.35 -1.18 36.84
N ALA A 235 -5.59 -1.04 36.36
CA ALA A 235 -6.77 -1.08 37.24
C ALA A 235 -6.89 -2.42 37.95
N ARG A 236 -6.60 -3.53 37.28
CA ARG A 236 -6.56 -4.86 37.91
C ARG A 236 -5.46 -4.97 38.96
N LEU A 237 -4.27 -4.43 38.71
CA LEU A 237 -3.17 -4.40 39.69
C LEU A 237 -3.49 -3.58 40.95
N ARG A 238 -4.44 -2.63 40.87
CA ARG A 238 -4.99 -1.91 42.03
C ARG A 238 -6.06 -2.70 42.79
N GLY A 239 -6.36 -3.94 42.41
CA GLY A 239 -7.27 -4.81 43.12
C GLY A 239 -6.57 -5.86 43.98
N ASN A 240 -7.36 -6.60 44.77
CA ASN A 240 -6.88 -7.78 45.47
C ASN A 240 -6.49 -8.86 44.44
N ILE A 241 -5.19 -9.10 44.29
CA ILE A 241 -4.63 -10.00 43.29
C ILE A 241 -3.66 -10.96 43.95
N GLN A 242 -3.80 -12.24 43.61
CA GLN A 242 -2.91 -13.31 44.04
C GLN A 242 -1.61 -13.31 43.23
N LEU A 243 -0.55 -13.88 43.80
CA LEU A 243 0.79 -13.89 43.18
C LEU A 243 0.81 -14.45 41.73
N PRO A 244 0.15 -15.57 41.40
CA PRO A 244 0.17 -16.11 40.03
C PRO A 244 -0.46 -15.16 39.01
N ASP A 245 -1.52 -14.46 39.40
CA ASP A 245 -2.22 -13.51 38.55
C ASP A 245 -1.39 -12.24 38.37
N CYS A 246 -0.73 -11.82 39.45
CA CYS A 246 0.20 -10.70 39.43
C CYS A 246 1.35 -10.92 38.44
N LEU A 247 1.95 -12.11 38.47
CA LEU A 247 3.00 -12.51 37.54
C LEU A 247 2.51 -12.47 36.09
N ARG A 248 1.29 -12.98 35.82
CA ARG A 248 0.68 -12.92 34.49
C ARG A 248 0.45 -11.48 34.03
N MET A 249 -0.14 -10.63 34.87
CA MET A 249 -0.40 -9.22 34.52
C MET A 249 0.90 -8.45 34.24
N VAL A 250 1.93 -8.63 35.07
CA VAL A 250 3.25 -8.00 34.84
C VAL A 250 3.93 -8.58 33.60
N GLY A 251 3.77 -9.87 33.33
CA GLY A 251 4.22 -10.49 32.07
C GLY A 251 3.58 -9.83 30.83
N TYR A 252 2.28 -9.53 30.88
CA TYR A 252 1.59 -8.79 29.82
C TYR A 252 2.11 -7.35 29.69
N LEU A 253 2.35 -6.67 30.82
CA LEU A 253 2.93 -5.31 30.82
C LEU A 253 4.38 -5.29 30.31
N ARG A 254 5.18 -6.33 30.50
CA ARG A 254 6.52 -6.44 29.89
C ARG A 254 6.43 -6.62 28.37
N ARG A 255 5.44 -7.40 27.89
CA ARG A 255 5.21 -7.64 26.45
C ARG A 255 4.59 -6.44 25.73
N LEU A 256 3.91 -5.55 26.46
CA LEU A 256 3.40 -4.29 25.97
C LEU A 256 4.45 -3.22 26.29
N PRO A 257 5.35 -2.85 25.36
CA PRO A 257 6.56 -2.06 25.62
C PRO A 257 6.24 -0.58 25.94
N ALA A 258 5.39 -0.34 26.94
CA ALA A 258 4.94 0.97 27.38
C ALA A 258 5.82 1.55 28.48
N PHE A 259 6.48 0.72 29.28
CA PHE A 259 7.32 1.16 30.40
C PHE A 259 8.69 0.47 30.38
N PRO A 260 9.78 1.21 30.63
CA PRO A 260 11.04 0.58 31.01
C PRO A 260 10.90 -0.13 32.37
N GLU A 261 11.77 -1.12 32.60
CA GLU A 261 11.85 -1.95 33.83
C GLU A 261 11.68 -1.13 35.12
N ALA A 262 12.43 -0.04 35.25
CA ALA A 262 12.41 0.85 36.42
C ALA A 262 11.07 1.60 36.61
N GLU A 263 10.37 1.92 35.52
CA GLU A 263 9.04 2.53 35.59
C GLU A 263 7.98 1.49 35.91
N LEU A 264 8.09 0.27 35.39
CA LEU A 264 7.19 -0.83 35.69
C LEU A 264 7.21 -1.16 37.19
N ARG A 265 8.41 -1.24 37.81
CA ARG A 265 8.60 -1.45 39.26
C ARG A 265 7.92 -0.35 40.08
N ARG A 266 8.12 0.92 39.70
CA ARG A 266 7.49 2.07 40.38
C ARG A 266 5.98 2.10 40.21
N ASN A 267 5.47 1.84 39.00
CA ASN A 267 4.05 1.77 38.72
C ASN A 267 3.37 0.61 39.47
N PHE A 268 4.05 -0.53 39.61
CA PHE A 268 3.58 -1.65 40.41
C PHE A 268 3.41 -1.24 41.88
N LEU A 269 4.45 -0.66 42.50
CA LEU A 269 4.39 -0.17 43.88
C LEU A 269 3.32 0.92 44.04
N ALA A 270 3.18 1.85 43.09
CA ALA A 270 2.16 2.88 43.12
C ALA A 270 0.74 2.30 43.04
N CYS A 271 0.51 1.26 42.23
CA CYS A 271 -0.79 0.58 42.17
C CYS A 271 -1.11 -0.16 43.47
N ARG A 272 -0.11 -0.81 44.08
CA ARG A 272 -0.26 -1.47 45.38
C ARG A 272 -0.46 -0.49 46.53
N GLU A 273 0.20 0.67 46.49
CA GLU A 273 0.00 1.77 47.44
C GLU A 273 -1.43 2.32 47.34
N ALA A 274 -1.92 2.57 46.12
CA ALA A 274 -3.28 3.06 45.89
C ALA A 274 -4.32 2.06 46.43
N TRP A 275 -4.14 0.78 46.14
CA TRP A 275 -5.00 -0.28 46.66
C TRP A 275 -5.00 -0.33 48.19
N LEU A 276 -3.82 -0.28 48.82
CA LEU A 276 -3.70 -0.30 50.27
C LEU A 276 -4.30 0.97 50.91
N ALA A 277 -4.18 2.13 50.25
CA ALA A 277 -4.82 3.35 50.70
C ALA A 277 -6.35 3.25 50.65
N GLU A 278 -6.92 2.67 49.59
CA GLU A 278 -8.36 2.38 49.51
C GLU A 278 -8.82 1.43 50.63
N GLN A 279 -8.07 0.33 50.88
CA GLN A 279 -8.39 -0.60 51.96
C GLN A 279 -8.36 0.05 53.35
N VAL A 280 -7.45 1.01 53.58
CA VAL A 280 -7.38 1.75 54.85
C VAL A 280 -8.48 2.80 54.95
N ALA A 281 -8.88 3.42 53.84
CA ALA A 281 -9.97 4.39 53.79
C ALA A 281 -11.34 3.75 54.05
N ASP A 282 -11.53 2.47 53.69
CA ASP A 282 -12.75 1.71 53.95
C ASP A 282 -12.94 1.30 55.43
N LEU A 283 -11.95 1.51 56.29
CA LEU A 283 -12.02 1.17 57.71
C LEU A 283 -12.88 2.18 58.50
N ASP A 284 -13.78 1.66 59.34
CA ASP A 284 -14.62 2.47 60.23
C ASP A 284 -13.85 2.98 61.46
N ASP A 285 -13.79 4.30 61.64
CA ASP A 285 -13.14 4.97 62.80
C ASP A 285 -14.11 5.18 63.99
N SER A 286 -15.30 4.58 63.98
CA SER A 286 -16.27 4.70 65.08
C SER A 286 -15.73 4.16 66.40
N ASN A 287 -15.02 3.02 66.37
CA ASN A 287 -14.33 2.46 67.54
C ASN A 287 -12.82 2.46 67.31
N ALA A 288 -12.09 3.30 68.03
CA ALA A 288 -10.64 3.45 67.89
C ALA A 288 -9.87 2.14 68.13
N TYR A 289 -10.34 1.25 69.02
CA TYR A 289 -9.69 -0.03 69.28
C TYR A 289 -9.88 -1.02 68.13
N ASP A 290 -11.11 -1.17 67.65
CA ASP A 290 -11.41 -2.06 66.53
C ASP A 290 -10.80 -1.53 65.21
N TYR A 291 -10.77 -0.20 65.03
CA TYR A 291 -10.08 0.46 63.93
C TYR A 291 -8.59 0.12 63.94
N LEU A 292 -7.90 0.32 65.07
CA LEU A 292 -6.46 0.04 65.18
C LEU A 292 -6.15 -1.44 64.99
N LYS A 293 -6.97 -2.34 65.53
CA LYS A 293 -6.82 -3.78 65.32
C LYS A 293 -6.91 -4.12 63.83
N ARG A 294 -7.97 -3.67 63.14
CA ARG A 294 -8.16 -3.92 61.71
C ARG A 294 -7.06 -3.25 60.86
N LEU A 295 -6.64 -2.05 61.22
CA LEU A 295 -5.54 -1.34 60.57
C LEU A 295 -4.23 -2.13 60.66
N THR A 296 -3.94 -2.68 61.85
CA THR A 296 -2.77 -3.53 62.12
C THR A 296 -2.82 -4.80 61.27
N ASP A 297 -3.96 -5.48 61.23
CA ASP A 297 -4.17 -6.69 60.42
C ASP A 297 -3.99 -6.42 58.91
N VAL A 298 -4.57 -5.32 58.41
CA VAL A 298 -4.42 -4.89 57.00
C VAL A 298 -2.97 -4.60 56.68
N HIS A 299 -2.26 -3.81 57.51
CA HIS A 299 -0.85 -3.52 57.23
C HIS A 299 0.02 -4.77 57.30
N ARG A 300 -0.22 -5.68 58.26
CA ARG A 300 0.56 -6.92 58.39
C ARG A 300 0.46 -7.80 57.16
N LEU A 301 -0.76 -8.08 56.71
CA LEU A 301 -1.01 -8.96 55.57
C LEU A 301 -0.57 -8.30 54.27
N GLN A 302 -0.97 -7.04 54.05
CA GLN A 302 -0.76 -6.39 52.77
C GLN A 302 0.68 -5.93 52.53
N LEU A 303 1.41 -5.46 53.56
CA LEU A 303 2.82 -5.11 53.37
C LEU A 303 3.65 -6.37 53.09
N PHE A 304 3.38 -7.46 53.79
CA PHE A 304 4.06 -8.73 53.55
C PHE A 304 3.78 -9.25 52.14
N ASP A 305 2.52 -9.28 51.72
CA ASP A 305 2.12 -9.74 50.39
C ASP A 305 2.74 -8.88 49.28
N VAL A 306 2.74 -7.56 49.40
CA VAL A 306 3.35 -6.66 48.40
C VAL A 306 4.87 -6.87 48.32
N VAL A 307 5.55 -7.02 49.46
CA VAL A 307 6.99 -7.31 49.49
C VAL A 307 7.28 -8.67 48.86
N MET A 308 6.51 -9.71 49.19
CA MET A 308 6.68 -11.04 48.61
C MET A 308 6.38 -11.07 47.11
N GLN A 309 5.34 -10.38 46.66
CA GLN A 309 5.01 -10.23 45.25
C GLN A 309 6.09 -9.48 44.48
N TYR A 310 6.58 -8.36 45.03
CA TYR A 310 7.67 -7.61 44.40
C TYR A 310 8.91 -8.48 44.25
N ARG A 311 9.27 -9.25 45.28
CA ARG A 311 10.40 -10.19 45.22
C ARG A 311 10.17 -11.25 44.16
N ALA A 312 9.04 -11.92 44.15
CA ALA A 312 8.78 -12.98 43.18
C ALA A 312 8.75 -12.48 41.72
N ILE A 313 8.36 -11.22 41.47
CA ILE A 313 8.23 -10.67 40.10
C ILE A 313 9.55 -10.08 39.58
N PHE A 314 10.36 -9.49 40.47
CA PHE A 314 11.55 -8.72 40.09
C PHE A 314 12.88 -9.30 40.61
N ALA A 315 12.89 -10.37 41.41
CA ALA A 315 14.13 -10.98 41.90
C ALA A 315 14.86 -11.89 40.89
N GLU A 316 14.20 -12.29 39.79
CA GLU A 316 14.73 -13.27 38.82
C GLU A 316 15.34 -12.67 37.54
N GLU A 317 15.76 -11.40 37.51
CA GLU A 317 16.43 -10.84 36.33
C GLU A 317 17.96 -10.76 36.49
N PRO A 318 18.72 -11.83 36.18
CA PRO A 318 20.13 -11.70 35.85
C PRO A 318 20.22 -11.17 34.41
N HIS A 319 20.13 -9.85 34.23
CA HIS A 319 20.41 -9.26 32.93
C HIS A 319 21.90 -8.94 32.79
N GLU A 320 22.55 -9.71 31.93
CA GLU A 320 23.81 -9.51 31.20
C GLU A 320 24.75 -8.39 31.71
N ALA A 321 25.92 -8.84 32.14
CA ALA A 321 27.06 -8.09 32.65
C ALA A 321 27.42 -6.83 31.84
N GLY A 322 27.54 -5.69 32.53
CA GLY A 322 28.21 -4.51 31.96
C GLY A 322 28.07 -3.25 32.78
N ASP A 323 26.84 -2.73 32.95
CA ASP A 323 26.61 -1.37 33.46
C ASP A 323 25.38 -1.22 34.40
N ALA A 324 24.65 -2.31 34.67
CA ALA A 324 23.35 -2.28 35.36
C ALA A 324 23.41 -2.39 36.91
N SER A 325 24.60 -2.46 37.53
CA SER A 325 24.69 -2.68 38.99
C SER A 325 24.22 -1.47 39.81
N ALA A 326 24.44 -0.25 39.31
CA ALA A 326 24.03 0.97 40.02
C ALA A 326 22.53 1.31 39.86
N SER A 327 21.88 0.87 38.78
CA SER A 327 20.44 1.08 38.57
C SER A 327 19.60 0.10 39.40
N SER A 328 19.99 -1.18 39.42
CA SER A 328 19.29 -2.18 40.24
C SER A 328 19.42 -1.94 41.75
N GLU A 329 20.54 -1.39 42.26
CA GLU A 329 20.63 -0.95 43.67
C GLU A 329 19.60 0.14 44.00
N LYS A 330 19.42 1.12 43.12
CA LYS A 330 18.41 2.18 43.28
C LYS A 330 16.99 1.61 43.23
N GLU A 331 16.77 0.57 42.44
CA GLU A 331 15.46 -0.06 42.24
C GLU A 331 15.05 -0.99 43.40
N LEU A 332 16.00 -1.72 43.99
CA LEU A 332 15.78 -2.42 45.27
C LEU A 332 15.67 -1.45 46.45
N GLY A 333 16.40 -0.33 46.37
CA GLY A 333 16.21 0.83 47.25
C GLY A 333 14.80 1.40 47.18
N ALA A 334 14.13 1.32 46.02
CA ALA A 334 12.75 1.78 45.86
C ALA A 334 11.77 0.96 46.73
N LEU A 335 11.87 -0.38 46.72
CA LEU A 335 11.07 -1.23 47.62
C LEU A 335 11.32 -0.91 49.09
N TYR A 336 12.59 -0.78 49.49
CA TYR A 336 12.96 -0.47 50.87
C TYR A 336 12.45 0.91 51.31
N SER A 337 12.57 1.92 50.44
CA SER A 337 12.08 3.27 50.69
C SER A 337 10.55 3.32 50.80
N TRP A 338 9.84 2.60 49.93
CA TRP A 338 8.38 2.46 49.98
C TRP A 338 7.94 1.76 51.27
N ALA A 339 8.55 0.63 51.62
CA ALA A 339 8.24 -0.10 52.85
C ALA A 339 8.49 0.76 54.11
N THR A 340 9.61 1.49 54.14
CA THR A 340 9.95 2.38 55.26
C THR A 340 8.95 3.55 55.37
N HIS A 341 8.59 4.17 54.24
CA HIS A 341 7.59 5.23 54.21
C HIS A 341 6.24 4.73 54.71
N ARG A 342 5.80 3.55 54.26
CA ARG A 342 4.51 2.97 54.65
C ARG A 342 4.46 2.59 56.12
N VAL A 343 5.53 1.97 56.64
CA VAL A 343 5.66 1.68 58.07
C VAL A 343 5.65 2.97 58.90
N SER A 344 6.30 4.03 58.43
CA SER A 344 6.28 5.34 59.11
C SER A 344 4.87 5.95 59.15
N ASN A 345 4.14 5.90 58.04
CA ASN A 345 2.74 6.36 57.98
C ASN A 345 1.84 5.53 58.91
N TYR A 346 2.02 4.21 58.96
CA TYR A 346 1.30 3.35 59.89
C TYR A 346 1.58 3.73 61.35
N LEU A 347 2.84 3.91 61.73
CA LEU A 347 3.21 4.33 63.09
C LEU A 347 2.64 5.71 63.45
N GLU A 348 2.59 6.63 62.49
CA GLU A 348 1.97 7.94 62.68
C GLU A 348 0.47 7.81 62.95
N VAL A 349 -0.26 7.01 62.17
CA VAL A 349 -1.70 6.75 62.40
C VAL A 349 -1.92 6.06 63.74
N VAL A 350 -1.11 5.06 64.09
CA VAL A 350 -1.20 4.40 65.41
C VAL A 350 -0.99 5.40 66.54
N SER A 351 0.04 6.26 66.45
CA SER A 351 0.35 7.27 67.47
C SER A 351 -0.77 8.31 67.67
N ARG A 352 -1.54 8.61 66.61
CA ARG A 352 -2.67 9.55 66.65
C ARG A 352 -3.94 8.95 67.26
N HIS A 353 -4.21 7.67 67.04
CA HIS A 353 -5.43 7.00 67.54
C HIS A 353 -5.23 6.34 68.92
N LEU A 354 -4.00 6.03 69.33
CA LEU A 354 -3.68 5.46 70.65
C LEU A 354 -4.24 6.27 71.84
N PRO A 355 -4.18 7.61 71.86
CA PRO A 355 -4.69 8.43 72.98
C PRO A 355 -6.22 8.47 73.09
N ARG A 356 -6.95 8.03 72.05
CA ARG A 356 -8.43 7.97 72.02
C ARG A 356 -8.96 6.71 72.69
N ILE A 357 -8.12 5.70 72.93
CA ILE A 357 -8.46 4.48 73.68
C ILE A 357 -8.44 4.82 75.18
N LYS A 358 -9.51 5.41 75.70
CA LYS A 358 -9.64 5.72 77.14
C LYS A 358 -10.62 4.80 77.87
N GLU A 359 -11.51 4.11 77.16
CA GLU A 359 -12.55 3.26 77.76
C GLU A 359 -12.69 1.97 76.95
N GLY A 360 -12.27 0.83 77.51
CA GLY A 360 -12.68 -0.51 77.04
C GLY A 360 -11.59 -1.50 76.62
N GLY A 361 -10.37 -1.06 76.28
CA GLY A 361 -9.24 -1.97 75.99
C GLY A 361 -8.28 -2.00 77.17
N GLY A 362 -8.17 -3.13 77.88
CA GLY A 362 -7.22 -3.25 78.99
C GLY A 362 -5.77 -2.97 78.55
N PRO A 363 -4.82 -2.71 79.47
CA PRO A 363 -3.41 -2.47 79.14
C PRO A 363 -2.79 -3.60 78.30
N ALA A 364 -3.31 -4.84 78.43
CA ALA A 364 -2.94 -5.99 77.61
C ALA A 364 -3.28 -5.81 76.12
N SER A 365 -4.39 -5.15 75.79
CA SER A 365 -4.82 -4.89 74.42
C SER A 365 -3.91 -3.87 73.71
N ILE A 366 -3.42 -2.88 74.45
CA ILE A 366 -2.43 -1.90 73.96
C ILE A 366 -1.05 -2.56 73.76
N GLN A 367 -0.66 -3.46 74.67
CA GLN A 367 0.58 -4.25 74.54
C GLN A 367 0.55 -5.18 73.31
N HIS A 368 -0.60 -5.78 73.00
CA HIS A 368 -0.77 -6.63 71.82
C HIS A 368 -0.58 -5.82 70.52
N ILE A 369 -1.23 -4.66 70.40
CA ILE A 369 -1.07 -3.78 69.22
C ILE A 369 0.38 -3.31 69.08
N HIS A 370 1.06 -3.01 70.19
CA HIS A 370 2.48 -2.63 70.16
C HIS A 370 3.39 -3.79 69.74
N ALA A 371 3.12 -5.01 70.21
CA ALA A 371 3.87 -6.21 69.82
C ALA A 371 3.67 -6.53 68.32
N ASP A 372 2.43 -6.47 67.83
CA ASP A 372 2.10 -6.69 66.43
C ASP A 372 2.73 -5.62 65.53
N ALA A 373 2.70 -4.34 65.94
CA ALA A 373 3.39 -3.26 65.24
C ALA A 373 4.91 -3.50 65.17
N GLY A 374 5.52 -3.95 66.27
CA GLY A 374 6.94 -4.32 66.31
C GLY A 374 7.28 -5.47 65.37
N GLN A 375 6.42 -6.50 65.32
CA GLN A 375 6.57 -7.63 64.42
C GLN A 375 6.45 -7.22 62.95
N ILE A 376 5.48 -6.36 62.58
CA ILE A 376 5.32 -5.84 61.22
C ILE A 376 6.56 -5.06 60.78
N VAL A 377 7.06 -4.17 61.64
CA VAL A 377 8.28 -3.39 61.39
C VAL A 377 9.45 -4.34 61.15
N GLN A 378 9.63 -5.34 62.01
CA GLN A 378 10.74 -6.27 61.93
C GLN A 378 10.65 -7.19 60.71
N GLU A 379 9.51 -7.83 60.44
CA GLU A 379 9.32 -8.76 59.32
C GLU A 379 9.39 -8.05 57.96
N THR A 380 8.76 -6.89 57.83
CA THR A 380 8.71 -6.15 56.57
C THR A 380 10.06 -5.50 56.25
N LEU A 381 10.70 -4.86 57.24
CA LEU A 381 12.02 -4.26 57.02
C LEU A 381 13.12 -5.31 56.91
N ALA A 382 13.05 -6.43 57.65
CA ALA A 382 13.98 -7.54 57.45
C ALA A 382 13.79 -8.18 56.07
N GLY A 383 12.54 -8.29 55.59
CA GLY A 383 12.23 -8.72 54.23
C GLY A 383 12.80 -7.79 53.16
N ALA A 384 12.57 -6.47 53.28
CA ALA A 384 13.12 -5.50 52.35
C ALA A 384 14.67 -5.38 52.44
N ALA A 385 15.24 -5.49 53.64
CA ALA A 385 16.69 -5.42 53.87
C ALA A 385 17.42 -6.70 53.43
N THR A 386 16.83 -7.90 53.61
CA THR A 386 17.40 -9.12 53.03
C THR A 386 17.37 -9.08 51.51
N ALA A 387 16.36 -8.47 50.89
CA ALA A 387 16.37 -8.27 49.44
C ALA A 387 17.54 -7.38 48.99
N MET A 388 17.80 -6.29 49.73
CA MET A 388 18.95 -5.42 49.50
C MET A 388 20.29 -6.14 49.75
N ALA A 389 20.38 -6.98 50.79
CA ALA A 389 21.60 -7.71 51.15
C ALA A 389 21.91 -8.87 50.19
N GLN A 390 20.90 -9.67 49.80
CA GLN A 390 21.03 -10.75 48.82
C GLN A 390 21.50 -10.22 47.46
N TYR A 391 21.01 -9.05 47.06
CA TYR A 391 21.51 -8.37 45.86
C TYR A 391 22.96 -7.94 46.02
N LYS A 392 23.32 -7.33 47.16
CA LYS A 392 24.70 -6.92 47.44
C LYS A 392 25.66 -8.11 47.42
N GLU A 393 25.24 -9.25 47.94
CA GLU A 393 26.02 -10.49 47.93
C GLU A 393 26.14 -11.09 46.53
N ALA A 394 25.04 -11.15 45.77
CA ALA A 394 25.03 -11.58 44.36
C ALA A 394 25.92 -10.69 43.47
N ALA A 395 25.93 -9.37 43.70
CA ALA A 395 26.79 -8.42 43.01
C ALA A 395 28.28 -8.54 43.42
N LEU A 396 28.58 -9.07 44.60
CA LEU A 396 29.95 -9.32 45.07
C LEU A 396 30.50 -10.67 44.61
N THR A 397 29.67 -11.71 44.49
CA THR A 397 30.07 -13.04 44.03
C THR A 397 30.34 -13.13 42.53
N ASP A 398 29.85 -12.17 41.74
CA ASP A 398 30.01 -12.14 40.27
C ASP A 398 31.19 -11.27 39.80
N LYS A 399 32.08 -10.85 40.72
CA LYS A 399 33.39 -10.31 40.34
C LYS A 399 34.24 -11.46 39.81
N PRO A 400 34.75 -11.43 38.56
CA PRO A 400 35.62 -12.49 38.08
C PRO A 400 36.84 -12.56 38.99
N ALA A 401 37.10 -13.75 39.51
CA ALA A 401 38.35 -14.06 40.19
C ALA A 401 39.50 -13.74 39.22
N VAL A 402 40.15 -12.59 39.44
CA VAL A 402 41.44 -12.28 38.82
C VAL A 402 42.43 -13.27 39.43
N GLY A 403 42.51 -14.44 38.80
CA GLY A 403 43.46 -15.49 39.10
C GLY A 403 44.86 -14.94 38.91
N SER A 404 45.61 -14.92 40.00
CA SER A 404 47.06 -14.91 39.98
C SER A 404 47.54 -16.11 39.15
N ASN A 405 48.02 -15.88 37.93
CA ASN A 405 48.96 -16.76 37.28
C ASN A 405 49.81 -15.91 36.33
N ALA A 406 50.89 -15.38 36.89
CA ALA A 406 52.05 -14.95 36.12
C ALA A 406 52.80 -16.20 35.66
N PRO A 407 53.17 -16.35 34.38
CA PRO A 407 54.27 -17.21 34.00
C PRO A 407 55.57 -16.40 33.91
N ASP A 408 56.62 -17.05 34.39
CA ASP A 408 58.01 -16.63 34.46
C ASP A 408 58.55 -15.97 33.19
N ALA A 409 59.35 -14.93 33.39
CA ALA A 409 60.31 -14.42 32.44
C ALA A 409 61.72 -14.82 32.88
N GLN A 410 62.49 -15.48 32.01
CA GLN A 410 63.96 -15.38 31.93
C GLN A 410 64.50 -16.00 30.61
N PRO A 411 65.75 -15.71 30.16
CA PRO A 411 65.98 -14.98 28.92
C PRO A 411 67.00 -15.64 27.94
N ALA A 412 67.34 -14.92 26.86
CA ALA A 412 68.39 -15.18 25.85
C ALA A 412 67.97 -16.19 24.75
N SER A 413 68.28 -16.04 23.45
CA SER A 413 69.27 -15.26 22.71
C SER A 413 68.92 -15.32 21.21
N GLY A 414 69.37 -14.32 20.42
CA GLY A 414 69.88 -14.60 19.08
C GLY A 414 69.18 -14.01 17.85
N VAL A 415 69.83 -12.97 17.29
CA VAL A 415 70.19 -12.78 15.87
C VAL A 415 69.13 -12.34 14.83
N ASN A 416 69.35 -11.12 14.30
CA ASN A 416 69.18 -10.54 12.93
C ASN A 416 67.92 -10.85 12.10
N ALA A 417 67.36 -9.99 11.25
CA ALA A 417 67.90 -8.93 10.40
C ALA A 417 66.74 -8.06 9.85
N ASP A 418 67.09 -6.83 9.45
CA ASP A 418 66.50 -6.00 8.37
C ASP A 418 65.07 -5.45 8.46
N GLY A 419 64.99 -4.10 8.49
CA GLY A 419 63.77 -3.30 8.20
C GLY A 419 63.59 -3.04 6.69
N PRO A 420 62.96 -1.92 6.24
CA PRO A 420 62.04 -0.99 6.91
C PRO A 420 60.70 -0.80 6.16
N LEU A 421 59.84 0.04 6.76
CA LEU A 421 58.59 0.68 6.28
C LEU A 421 58.51 1.06 4.78
N PRO A 422 57.30 1.28 4.24
CA PRO A 422 56.84 2.68 4.12
C PRO A 422 55.34 2.93 4.39
N THR A 423 55.10 4.16 4.87
CA THR A 423 53.91 5.05 4.77
C THR A 423 52.55 4.60 5.27
#